data_AF-A0A7S2VEI0-F1
#
_entry.id   AF-A0A7S2VEI0-F1
#
_cell.length_a   1.000
_cell.length_b   1.000
_cell.length_c   1.000
_cell.angle_alpha   90.00
_cell.angle_beta   90.00
_cell.angle_gamma   90.00
#
_symmetry.space_group_name_H-M   'P 1'
#
loop_
_entity.id
_entity.type
_entity.pdbx_description
1 polymer ?
#
loop_
_entity_poly.entity_id
_entity_poly.type
_entity_poly.pdbx_seq_one_letter_code
_entity_poly.pdbx_strand_id
1 'polypeptide(L)'
;EIPPSAMADHGEYPHGCCVALPCNSHSILKVNPANDKVSTFGETEIQQGAHSPDWLYHGGALADNGWVYAIPANATRVMKFHPVTEQVEFLGPEFPTRCKWFGGLVGCNGCIYGIPHNQTAALKI
;
A
#
# COMPACT_ATOMS: atom_id res chain seq x y z
N GLU A 1 -7.06 12.55 -14.70
CA GLU A 1 -5.69 12.98 -15.04
C GLU A 1 -4.79 12.68 -13.85
N ILE A 2 -3.57 12.22 -14.11
CA ILE A 2 -2.53 12.05 -13.07
C ILE A 2 -2.07 13.47 -12.67
N PRO A 3 -1.93 13.79 -11.37
CA PRO A 3 -1.51 15.12 -10.94
C PRO A 3 -0.20 15.56 -11.59
N PRO A 4 -0.02 16.85 -11.98
CA PRO A 4 1.24 17.34 -12.56
C PRO A 4 2.48 17.14 -11.69
N SER A 5 2.31 17.05 -10.36
CA SER A 5 3.38 16.70 -9.41
C SER A 5 3.89 15.27 -9.59
N ALA A 6 3.09 14.40 -10.19
CA ALA A 6 3.45 13.05 -10.60
C ALA A 6 3.90 12.99 -12.08
N MET A 7 4.31 14.13 -12.68
CA MET A 7 4.94 14.22 -14.01
C MET A 7 6.33 14.91 -13.99
N ALA A 8 6.91 15.14 -12.81
CA ALA A 8 8.30 15.61 -12.72
C ALA A 8 9.26 14.53 -13.27
N ASP A 9 10.31 14.94 -13.98
CA ASP A 9 11.32 14.06 -14.62
C ASP A 9 11.62 12.81 -13.79
N HIS A 10 11.05 11.68 -14.21
CA HIS A 10 11.04 10.48 -13.38
C HIS A 10 12.31 9.63 -13.50
N GLY A 11 13.35 10.09 -14.21
CA GLY A 11 14.60 9.33 -14.36
C GLY A 11 14.36 7.89 -14.82
N GLU A 12 14.53 6.92 -13.91
CA GLU A 12 14.31 5.48 -14.16
C GLU A 12 12.84 5.10 -14.48
N TYR A 13 11.83 5.92 -14.14
CA TYR A 13 10.40 5.58 -14.25
C TYR A 13 9.55 6.62 -15.02
N PRO A 14 9.89 6.96 -16.28
CA PRO A 14 9.23 8.01 -17.09
C PRO A 14 7.72 7.85 -17.26
N HIS A 15 7.18 6.65 -17.02
CA HIS A 15 5.76 6.32 -17.12
C HIS A 15 5.15 5.89 -15.77
N GLY A 16 5.83 6.20 -14.67
CA GLY A 16 5.52 5.64 -13.35
C GLY A 16 5.97 4.18 -13.22
N CYS A 17 5.67 3.58 -12.07
CA CYS A 17 5.86 2.15 -11.82
C CYS A 17 4.54 1.52 -11.37
N CYS A 18 4.37 0.23 -11.66
CA CYS A 18 3.29 -0.55 -11.09
C CYS A 18 3.79 -1.19 -9.80
N VAL A 19 3.00 -1.08 -8.73
CA VAL A 19 3.29 -1.75 -7.45
C VAL A 19 2.18 -2.72 -7.11
N ALA A 20 2.54 -3.88 -6.58
CA ALA A 20 1.57 -4.84 -6.06
C ALA A 20 1.72 -4.99 -4.55
N LEU A 21 0.58 -4.92 -3.85
CA LEU A 21 0.56 -5.05 -2.40
C LEU A 21 0.90 -6.50 -1.98
N PRO A 22 1.65 -6.68 -0.88
CA PRO A 22 1.93 -7.99 -0.34
C PRO A 22 0.64 -8.63 0.19
N CYS A 23 0.20 -9.71 -0.46
CA CYS A 23 -0.97 -10.50 -0.02
C CYS A 23 -0.50 -11.75 0.72
N ASN A 24 0.21 -12.66 0.05
CA ASN A 24 0.85 -13.83 0.66
C ASN A 24 2.37 -13.78 0.48
N SER A 25 2.93 -12.58 0.56
CA SER A 25 4.35 -12.28 0.47
C SER A 25 4.71 -11.27 1.55
N HIS A 26 5.97 -11.22 1.93
CA HIS A 26 6.49 -10.15 2.78
C HIS A 26 7.15 -9.03 1.96
N SER A 27 7.09 -9.04 0.63
CA SER A 27 7.68 -7.99 -0.19
C SER A 27 6.66 -7.34 -1.12
N ILE A 28 6.87 -6.05 -1.41
CA ILE A 28 6.10 -5.30 -2.39
C ILE A 28 6.72 -5.57 -3.76
N LEU A 29 5.90 -5.99 -4.73
CA LEU A 29 6.35 -6.13 -6.12
C LEU A 29 6.40 -4.75 -6.76
N LYS A 30 7.47 -4.45 -7.48
CA LYS A 30 7.65 -3.22 -8.26
C LYS A 30 7.98 -3.59 -9.70
N VAL A 31 7.20 -3.08 -10.63
CA VAL A 31 7.35 -3.34 -12.06
C VAL A 31 7.55 -2.01 -12.78
N ASN A 32 8.62 -1.92 -13.57
CA ASN A 32 8.85 -0.83 -14.49
C ASN A 32 8.29 -1.22 -15.87
N PRO A 33 7.12 -0.66 -16.28
CA PRO A 33 6.53 -1.02 -17.56
C PRO A 33 7.30 -0.49 -18.78
N ALA A 34 8.28 0.39 -18.59
CA ALA A 34 9.07 0.93 -19.70
C ALA A 34 10.15 -0.04 -20.20
N ASN A 35 10.58 -1.00 -19.37
CA ASN A 35 11.68 -1.93 -19.68
C ASN A 35 11.47 -3.34 -19.10
N ASP A 36 10.24 -3.65 -18.66
CA ASP A 36 9.84 -4.91 -18.06
C ASP A 36 10.66 -5.35 -16.83
N LYS A 37 11.42 -4.45 -16.22
CA LYS A 37 12.19 -4.74 -15.01
C LYS A 37 11.24 -4.98 -13.84
N VAL A 38 11.44 -6.12 -13.18
CA VAL A 38 10.72 -6.51 -11.97
C VAL A 38 11.70 -6.54 -10.81
N SER A 39 11.32 -5.90 -9.70
CA SER A 39 12.05 -5.93 -8.44
C SER A 39 11.09 -6.03 -7.26
N THR A 40 11.63 -6.21 -6.05
CA THR A 40 10.85 -6.23 -4.81
C THR A 40 11.56 -5.42 -3.73
N PHE A 41 10.80 -4.85 -2.80
CA PHE A 41 11.34 -4.12 -1.64
C PHE A 41 10.46 -4.29 -0.39
N GLY A 42 10.97 -3.83 0.77
CA GLY A 42 10.22 -3.78 2.04
C GLY A 42 10.18 -5.09 2.84
N GLU A 43 10.93 -6.12 2.44
CA GLU A 43 10.84 -7.46 3.05
C GLU A 43 11.07 -7.45 4.57
N THR A 44 12.15 -6.80 5.00
CA THR A 44 12.54 -6.73 6.41
C THR A 44 11.49 -5.99 7.23
N GLU A 45 11.03 -4.84 6.76
CA GLU A 45 10.04 -3.99 7.44
C GLU A 45 8.69 -4.71 7.56
N ILE A 46 8.26 -5.40 6.51
CA ILE A 46 6.97 -6.12 6.48
C ILE A 46 6.99 -7.35 7.39
N GLN A 47 8.08 -8.12 7.40
CA GLN A 47 8.25 -9.23 8.35
C GLN A 47 8.18 -8.74 9.81
N GLN A 48 8.70 -7.55 10.09
CA GLN A 48 8.74 -6.99 11.44
C GLN A 48 7.46 -6.27 11.86
N GLY A 49 6.66 -5.73 10.92
CA GLY A 49 5.57 -4.80 11.27
C GLY A 49 4.15 -5.21 10.85
N ALA A 50 3.97 -6.14 9.90
CA ALA A 50 2.64 -6.53 9.42
C ALA A 50 1.98 -7.66 10.25
N HIS A 51 2.78 -8.53 10.87
CA HIS A 51 2.36 -9.59 11.79
C HIS A 51 1.14 -10.43 11.35
N SER A 52 1.25 -11.23 10.29
CA SER A 52 0.30 -12.30 9.97
C SER A 52 0.95 -13.34 9.05
N PRO A 53 0.58 -14.63 9.13
CA PRO A 53 1.16 -15.67 8.27
C PRO A 53 0.66 -15.65 6.82
N ASP A 54 -0.49 -15.02 6.56
CA ASP A 54 -1.14 -14.98 5.25
C ASP A 54 -1.96 -13.71 5.04
N TRP A 55 -2.37 -13.49 3.79
CA TRP A 55 -3.34 -12.50 3.31
C TRP A 55 -3.25 -11.13 3.99
N LEU A 56 -2.05 -10.55 3.99
CA LEU A 56 -1.72 -9.31 4.68
C LEU A 56 -2.59 -8.14 4.22
N TYR A 57 -2.52 -7.80 2.94
CA TYR A 57 -3.23 -6.67 2.33
C TYR A 57 -3.95 -7.13 1.06
N HIS A 58 -5.23 -6.79 0.92
CA HIS A 58 -6.03 -7.11 -0.28
C HIS A 58 -6.13 -5.91 -1.24
N GLY A 59 -6.08 -4.70 -0.72
CA GLY A 59 -6.22 -3.47 -1.50
C GLY A 59 -5.64 -2.28 -0.76
N GLY A 60 -5.60 -1.15 -1.46
CA GLY A 60 -4.97 0.08 -0.98
C GLY A 60 -5.30 1.24 -1.89
N ALA A 61 -4.78 2.42 -1.56
CA ALA A 61 -4.95 3.62 -2.36
C ALA A 61 -3.64 4.41 -2.47
N LEU A 62 -3.39 4.98 -3.65
CA LEU A 62 -2.36 5.99 -3.87
C LEU A 62 -2.93 7.36 -3.45
N ALA A 63 -2.27 8.03 -2.52
CA ALA A 63 -2.63 9.39 -2.11
C ALA A 63 -1.90 10.44 -2.97
N ASP A 64 -2.41 11.67 -2.96
CA ASP A 64 -1.86 12.81 -3.70
C ASP A 64 -0.45 13.24 -3.22
N ASN A 65 -0.01 12.72 -2.07
CA ASN A 65 1.34 12.91 -1.54
C ASN A 65 2.37 11.90 -2.07
N GLY A 66 1.98 11.00 -3.00
CA GLY A 66 2.85 9.99 -3.60
C GLY A 66 3.02 8.71 -2.79
N TRP A 67 2.44 8.63 -1.58
CA TRP A 67 2.46 7.42 -0.77
C TRP A 67 1.29 6.50 -1.12
N VAL A 68 1.57 5.20 -1.09
CA VAL A 68 0.55 4.15 -1.19
C VAL A 68 0.21 3.68 0.21
N TYR A 69 -1.09 3.59 0.53
CA TYR A 69 -1.59 3.10 1.81
C TYR A 69 -2.28 1.75 1.60
N ALA A 70 -1.69 0.70 2.15
CA ALA A 70 -2.20 -0.66 2.11
C ALA A 70 -3.17 -0.90 3.27
N ILE A 71 -4.38 -1.34 2.92
CA ILE A 71 -5.46 -1.57 3.87
C ILE A 71 -5.34 -2.99 4.45
N PRO A 72 -5.24 -3.14 5.79
CA PRO A 72 -4.95 -4.43 6.40
C PRO A 72 -6.14 -5.38 6.33
N ALA A 73 -5.98 -6.47 5.57
CA ALA A 73 -6.90 -7.60 5.60
C ALA A 73 -6.61 -8.45 6.85
N ASN A 74 -5.50 -9.20 6.85
CA ASN A 74 -5.00 -9.93 8.01
C ASN A 74 -3.78 -9.29 8.68
N ALA A 75 -3.08 -8.37 8.02
CA ALA A 75 -2.02 -7.59 8.68
C ALA A 75 -2.58 -6.86 9.91
N THR A 76 -1.79 -6.68 10.97
CA THR A 76 -2.26 -6.04 12.20
C THR A 76 -2.32 -4.52 12.08
N ARG A 77 -1.60 -3.90 11.13
CA ARG A 77 -1.52 -2.44 11.02
C ARG A 77 -1.69 -1.98 9.59
N VAL A 78 -2.09 -0.71 9.43
CA VAL A 78 -2.02 -0.04 8.14
C VAL A 78 -0.56 0.13 7.78
N MET A 79 -0.19 -0.25 6.56
CA MET A 79 1.14 0.03 6.01
C MET A 79 1.02 1.15 5.01
N LYS A 80 1.95 2.10 5.02
CA LYS A 80 2.18 3.00 3.90
C LYS A 80 3.58 2.80 3.36
N PHE A 81 3.77 3.03 2.07
CA PHE A 81 5.08 2.99 1.45
C PHE A 81 5.19 3.98 0.30
N HIS A 82 6.43 4.35 -0.02
CA HIS A 82 6.71 5.24 -1.14
C HIS A 82 7.40 4.46 -2.27
N PRO A 83 6.84 4.42 -3.48
CA PRO A 83 7.33 3.55 -4.56
C PRO A 83 8.72 3.97 -5.09
N VAL A 84 9.07 5.26 -5.03
CA VAL A 84 10.38 5.76 -5.50
C VAL A 84 11.48 5.58 -4.46
N THR A 85 11.28 6.05 -3.22
CA THR A 85 12.29 5.96 -2.15
C THR A 85 12.30 4.61 -1.44
N GLU A 86 11.34 3.74 -1.74
CA GLU A 86 11.17 2.38 -1.20
C GLU A 86 11.03 2.34 0.34
N GLN A 87 10.66 3.47 0.94
CA GLN A 87 10.38 3.57 2.37
C GLN A 87 9.07 2.85 2.71
N VAL A 88 9.05 2.13 3.84
CA VAL A 88 7.88 1.43 4.38
C VAL A 88 7.66 1.85 5.82
N GLU A 89 6.44 2.21 6.17
CA GLU A 89 6.05 2.64 7.51
C GLU A 89 4.69 2.02 7.92
N PHE A 90 4.47 1.90 9.22
CA PHE A 90 3.21 1.39 9.78
C PHE A 90 2.50 2.46 10.61
N LEU A 91 1.19 2.58 10.43
CA LEU A 91 0.38 3.64 11.02
C LEU A 91 -0.60 3.08 12.04
N GLY A 92 -0.92 3.92 13.02
CA GLY A 92 -2.00 3.65 13.97
C GLY A 92 -1.74 2.46 14.90
N PRO A 93 -2.78 2.04 15.65
CA PRO A 93 -2.71 0.90 16.57
C PRO A 93 -2.71 -0.44 15.82
N GLU A 94 -2.55 -1.52 16.57
CA GLU A 94 -2.76 -2.88 16.06
C GLU A 94 -4.24 -3.28 16.07
N PHE A 95 -4.62 -4.01 15.03
CA PHE A 95 -5.93 -4.59 14.79
C PHE A 95 -5.77 -6.10 14.59
N PRO A 96 -5.75 -6.90 15.67
CA PRO A 96 -5.38 -8.33 15.63
C PRO A 96 -6.43 -9.24 14.97
N THR A 97 -7.60 -8.71 14.60
CA THR A 97 -8.65 -9.47 13.91
C THR A 97 -8.32 -9.68 12.44
N ARG A 98 -8.97 -10.66 11.79
CA ARG A 98 -8.71 -11.07 10.40
C ARG A 98 -9.83 -10.61 9.45
N CYS A 99 -9.49 -10.53 8.16
CA CYS A 99 -10.39 -10.13 7.06
C CYS A 99 -11.12 -8.81 7.36
N LYS A 100 -10.40 -7.82 7.90
CA LYS A 100 -10.99 -6.61 8.47
C LYS A 100 -11.61 -5.71 7.40
N TRP A 101 -10.77 -5.31 6.43
CA TRP A 101 -11.13 -4.44 5.32
C TRP A 101 -10.45 -4.96 4.04
N PHE A 102 -11.12 -4.85 2.89
CA PHE A 102 -10.62 -5.43 1.62
C PHE A 102 -10.03 -4.40 0.66
N GLY A 103 -10.53 -3.17 0.65
CA GLY A 103 -10.07 -2.14 -0.29
C GLY A 103 -9.85 -0.82 0.40
N GLY A 104 -9.07 0.06 -0.25
CA GLY A 104 -8.89 1.45 0.14
C GLY A 104 -9.36 2.37 -0.99
N LEU A 105 -10.09 3.43 -0.63
CA LEU A 105 -10.56 4.44 -1.59
C LEU A 105 -10.24 5.83 -1.07
N VAL A 106 -9.76 6.71 -1.94
CA VAL A 106 -9.59 8.13 -1.61
C VAL A 106 -10.96 8.81 -1.66
N GLY A 107 -11.39 9.38 -0.54
CA GLY A 107 -12.60 10.19 -0.46
C GLY A 107 -12.38 11.60 -1.02
N CYS A 108 -13.46 12.33 -1.30
CA CYS A 108 -13.39 13.71 -1.81
C CYS A 108 -12.76 14.71 -0.82
N ASN A 109 -12.53 14.29 0.43
CA ASN A 109 -11.82 15.05 1.45
C ASN A 109 -10.32 14.72 1.53
N GLY A 110 -9.80 13.89 0.61
CA GLY A 110 -8.41 13.45 0.57
C GLY A 110 -8.05 12.36 1.61
N CYS A 111 -8.98 11.95 2.46
CA CYS A 111 -8.77 10.82 3.38
C CYS A 111 -8.90 9.48 2.64
N ILE A 112 -8.25 8.46 3.17
CA ILE A 112 -8.39 7.08 2.64
C ILE A 112 -9.34 6.31 3.54
N TYR A 113 -10.30 5.63 2.91
CA TYR A 113 -11.30 4.84 3.58
C TYR A 113 -11.13 3.36 3.26
N GLY A 114 -10.92 2.56 4.31
CA GLY A 114 -10.91 1.10 4.23
C GLY A 114 -12.34 0.55 4.27
N ILE A 115 -12.73 -0.21 3.25
CA ILE A 115 -14.09 -0.76 3.14
C ILE A 115 -14.24 -2.00 4.02
N PRO A 116 -15.16 -2.01 5.00
CA PRO A 116 -15.29 -3.11 5.95
C PRO A 116 -15.73 -4.39 5.27
N HIS A 117 -15.15 -5.51 5.72
CA HIS A 117 -15.63 -6.86 5.45
C HIS A 117 -16.11 -7.51 6.74
N ASN A 118 -15.19 -7.86 7.66
CA ASN A 118 -15.54 -8.37 8.99
C ASN A 118 -15.58 -7.29 10.08
N GLN A 119 -15.08 -6.08 9.80
CA GLN A 119 -15.19 -4.96 10.73
C GLN A 119 -16.56 -4.30 10.68
N THR A 120 -17.02 -3.77 11.82
CA THR A 120 -18.32 -3.09 11.92
C THR A 120 -18.26 -1.62 11.48
N ALA A 121 -17.06 -1.09 11.26
CA ALA A 121 -16.82 0.29 10.87
C ALA A 121 -15.77 0.38 9.75
N ALA A 122 -15.89 1.42 8.93
CA ALA A 122 -14.87 1.79 7.98
C ALA A 122 -13.59 2.25 8.71
N LEU A 123 -12.44 1.87 8.17
CA LEU A 123 -11.17 2.48 8.56
C LEU A 123 -11.09 3.85 7.89
N LYS A 124 -10.61 4.87 8.61
CA LYS A 124 -10.28 6.17 8.04
C LYS A 124 -8.81 6.48 8.35
N ILE A 125 -8.06 6.83 7.31
CA ILE A 125 -6.67 7.28 7.35
C ILE A 125 -6.63 8.73 6.92
#